data_AF-A0A966PXQ6-F1
#
_entry.id   AF-A0A966PXQ6-F1
#
_cell.length_a   1.000
_cell.length_b   1.000
_cell.length_c   1.000
_cell.angle_alpha   90.00
_cell.angle_beta   90.00
_cell.angle_gamma   90.00
#
_symmetry.space_group_name_H-M   'P 1'
#
loop_
_entity.id
_entity.type
_entity.pdbx_description
1 polymer ?
#
loop_
_entity_poly.entity_id
_entity_poly.type
_entity_poly.pdbx_seq_one_letter_code
_entity_poly.pdbx_strand_id
1 'polypeptide(L)'
;MKELKMHKTSKEEIKYWDDILDEYEQSIGLPAYKDDTMSSDELNQYITMNRDAIEKLGPEDCAQIAYRLAQYSFHIQRTINREIARYNWADEVIKETIADELNNYKGYGYVEKAGQAIKHNDKAQSLNKIKVYAKQRSDRLSYLANGVKNLSDIILSVQKTKVKHGS
;
A
#
# COMPACT_ATOMS: atom_id res chain seq x y z
N MET A 1 -4.62 28.67 -16.53
CA MET A 1 -5.06 28.51 -15.12
C MET A 1 -6.21 27.53 -15.10
N LYS A 2 -5.97 26.26 -14.74
CA LYS A 2 -7.06 25.31 -14.47
C LYS A 2 -7.70 25.76 -13.15
N GLU A 3 -8.98 26.05 -13.15
CA GLU A 3 -9.76 26.29 -11.94
C GLU A 3 -9.51 25.16 -10.95
N LEU A 4 -9.02 25.48 -9.75
CA LEU A 4 -9.02 24.55 -8.62
C LEU A 4 -10.49 24.23 -8.33
N LYS A 5 -10.95 23.08 -8.82
CA LYS A 5 -12.23 22.53 -8.39
C LYS A 5 -12.15 22.35 -6.87
N MET A 6 -12.99 23.09 -6.17
CA MET A 6 -13.21 22.97 -4.73
C MET A 6 -13.69 21.53 -4.46
N HIS A 7 -12.78 20.63 -4.07
CA HIS A 7 -13.14 19.30 -3.63
C HIS A 7 -14.01 19.44 -2.38
N LYS A 8 -15.24 18.93 -2.42
CA LYS A 8 -16.24 19.19 -1.38
C LYS A 8 -16.05 18.29 -0.15
N THR A 9 -15.33 17.17 -0.28
CA THR A 9 -15.09 16.24 0.83
C THR A 9 -13.65 15.72 0.85
N SER A 10 -13.16 15.31 2.03
CA SER A 10 -11.83 14.70 2.17
C SER A 10 -11.64 13.43 1.31
N LYS A 11 -12.75 12.75 0.95
CA LYS A 11 -12.74 11.58 0.07
C LYS A 11 -12.52 11.94 -1.40
N GLU A 12 -12.98 13.11 -1.83
CA GLU A 12 -12.73 13.61 -3.18
C GLU A 12 -11.30 14.14 -3.30
N GLU A 13 -10.79 14.81 -2.26
CA GLU A 13 -9.41 15.30 -2.20
C GLU A 13 -8.41 14.15 -2.28
N ILE A 14 -8.58 13.09 -1.49
CA ILE A 14 -7.67 11.93 -1.54
C ILE A 14 -7.70 11.23 -2.90
N LYS A 15 -8.87 11.14 -3.55
CA LYS A 15 -8.98 10.56 -4.89
C LYS A 15 -8.23 11.41 -5.92
N TYR A 16 -8.36 12.73 -5.83
CA TYR A 16 -7.62 13.63 -6.71
C TYR A 16 -6.10 13.47 -6.57
N TRP A 17 -5.61 13.36 -5.33
CA TRP A 17 -4.18 13.12 -5.10
C TRP A 17 -3.71 11.76 -5.58
N ASP A 18 -4.52 10.72 -5.34
CA ASP A 18 -4.28 9.39 -5.90
C ASP A 18 -4.18 9.44 -7.43
N ASP A 19 -5.11 10.12 -8.12
CA ASP A 19 -5.13 10.22 -9.58
C ASP A 19 -3.86 10.94 -10.10
N ILE A 20 -3.42 12.02 -9.43
CA ILE A 20 -2.17 12.73 -9.78
C ILE A 20 -0.95 11.82 -9.61
N LEU A 21 -0.89 11.06 -8.50
CA LEU A 21 0.23 10.18 -8.24
C LEU A 21 0.25 9.01 -9.22
N ASP A 22 -0.92 8.48 -9.60
CA ASP A 22 -1.05 7.44 -10.62
C ASP A 22 -0.62 7.96 -12.01
N GLU A 23 -0.96 9.21 -12.36
CA GLU A 23 -0.46 9.88 -13.57
C GLU A 23 1.07 10.03 -13.55
N TYR A 24 1.64 10.40 -12.41
CA TYR A 24 3.09 10.46 -12.24
C TYR A 24 3.76 9.09 -12.42
N GLU A 25 3.23 8.05 -11.78
CA GLU A 25 3.73 6.67 -11.93
C GLU A 25 3.69 6.22 -13.41
N GLN A 26 2.62 6.55 -14.12
CA GLN A 26 2.52 6.27 -15.57
C GLN A 26 3.55 7.05 -16.38
N SER A 27 3.82 8.31 -16.04
CA SER A 27 4.80 9.14 -16.74
C SER A 27 6.23 8.60 -16.68
N ILE A 28 6.57 7.84 -15.63
CA ILE A 28 7.86 7.16 -15.48
C ILE A 28 7.85 5.70 -15.98
N GLY A 29 6.77 5.29 -16.67
CA GLY A 29 6.66 3.99 -17.32
C GLY A 29 6.09 2.87 -16.46
N LEU A 30 5.57 3.15 -15.27
CA LEU A 30 4.85 2.14 -14.49
C LEU A 30 3.45 1.92 -15.07
N PRO A 31 2.95 0.66 -15.11
CA PRO A 31 1.59 0.41 -15.54
C PRO A 31 0.59 1.02 -14.54
N ALA A 32 -0.59 1.37 -15.03
CA ALA A 32 -1.70 1.80 -14.19
C ALA A 32 -1.89 0.84 -13.01
N TYR A 33 -2.06 1.40 -11.82
CA TYR A 33 -2.31 0.62 -10.63
C TYR A 33 -3.65 -0.13 -10.77
N LYS A 34 -3.63 -1.43 -10.46
CA LYS A 34 -4.81 -2.31 -10.51
C LYS A 34 -4.94 -3.01 -9.17
N ASP A 35 -6.13 -2.99 -8.59
CA ASP A 35 -6.41 -3.70 -7.33
C ASP A 35 -6.43 -5.22 -7.49
N ASP A 36 -6.67 -5.71 -8.71
CA ASP A 36 -6.78 -7.14 -9.01
C ASP A 36 -5.67 -7.57 -9.99
N THR A 37 -4.47 -7.81 -9.46
CA THR A 37 -3.31 -8.29 -10.24
C THR A 37 -3.20 -9.81 -10.28
N MET A 38 -3.85 -10.48 -9.34
CA MET A 38 -3.83 -11.92 -9.12
C MET A 38 -5.09 -12.32 -8.35
N SER A 39 -5.78 -13.37 -8.80
CA SER A 39 -6.95 -13.86 -8.09
C SER A 39 -6.60 -14.37 -6.69
N SER A 40 -7.55 -14.30 -5.76
CA SER A 40 -7.35 -14.83 -4.41
C SER A 40 -7.02 -16.33 -4.41
N ASP A 41 -7.63 -17.08 -5.33
CA ASP A 41 -7.45 -18.53 -5.42
C ASP A 41 -6.04 -18.89 -5.90
N GLU A 42 -5.55 -18.20 -6.93
CA GLU A 42 -4.17 -18.34 -7.44
C GLU A 42 -3.15 -17.99 -6.35
N LEU A 43 -3.34 -16.86 -5.66
CA LEU A 43 -2.44 -16.43 -4.60
C LEU A 43 -2.41 -17.43 -3.44
N ASN A 44 -3.60 -17.82 -2.95
CA ASN A 44 -3.74 -18.75 -1.83
C ASN A 44 -3.10 -20.10 -2.18
N GLN A 45 -3.32 -20.58 -3.40
CA GLN A 45 -2.67 -21.79 -3.89
C GLN A 45 -1.15 -21.69 -3.75
N TYR A 46 -0.54 -20.60 -4.21
CA TYR A 46 0.92 -20.45 -4.20
C TYR A 46 1.53 -20.25 -2.80
N ILE A 47 0.91 -19.44 -1.94
CA ILE A 47 1.47 -19.13 -0.61
C ILE A 47 1.24 -20.23 0.42
N THR A 48 0.30 -21.15 0.16
CA THR A 48 -0.02 -22.27 1.07
C THR A 48 0.47 -23.62 0.57
N MET A 49 1.25 -23.67 -0.52
CA MET A 49 1.83 -24.92 -1.02
C MET A 49 2.65 -25.61 0.06
N ASN A 50 2.36 -26.88 0.28
CA ASN A 50 3.19 -27.74 1.11
C ASN A 50 4.36 -28.31 0.30
N ARG A 51 5.27 -28.99 1.01
CA ARG A 51 6.46 -29.61 0.41
C ARG A 51 6.11 -30.59 -0.72
N ASP A 52 5.14 -31.47 -0.50
CA ASP A 52 4.76 -32.50 -1.47
C ASP A 52 4.24 -31.91 -2.79
N ALA A 53 3.52 -30.79 -2.71
CA ALA A 53 3.08 -30.04 -3.88
C ALA A 53 4.28 -29.47 -4.64
N ILE A 54 5.23 -28.85 -3.94
CA ILE A 54 6.44 -28.26 -4.54
C ILE A 54 7.32 -29.33 -5.19
N GLU A 55 7.46 -30.50 -4.58
CA GLU A 55 8.25 -31.60 -5.13
C GLU A 55 7.69 -32.12 -6.46
N LYS A 56 6.37 -32.07 -6.65
CA LYS A 56 5.68 -32.50 -7.89
C LYS A 56 5.73 -31.47 -9.02
N LEU A 57 6.09 -30.22 -8.74
CA LEU A 57 6.17 -29.18 -9.76
C LEU A 57 7.33 -29.45 -10.73
N GLY A 58 7.10 -29.17 -12.02
CA GLY A 58 8.16 -29.10 -13.00
C GLY A 58 9.05 -27.85 -12.79
N PRO A 59 10.26 -27.81 -13.37
CA PRO A 59 11.08 -26.61 -13.36
C PRO A 59 10.39 -25.37 -13.92
N GLU A 60 9.59 -25.53 -14.98
CA GLU A 60 8.86 -24.44 -15.62
C GLU A 60 7.74 -23.89 -14.71
N ASP A 61 6.98 -24.76 -14.04
CA ASP A 61 5.95 -24.36 -13.09
C ASP A 61 6.54 -23.56 -11.94
N CYS A 62 7.68 -24.00 -11.40
CA CYS A 62 8.39 -23.26 -10.36
C CYS A 62 8.81 -21.87 -10.86
N ALA A 63 9.32 -21.75 -12.10
CA ALA A 63 9.69 -20.44 -12.66
C ALA A 63 8.47 -19.51 -12.80
N GLN A 64 7.34 -20.03 -13.28
CA GLN A 64 6.10 -19.27 -13.44
C GLN A 64 5.56 -18.81 -12.09
N ILE A 65 5.47 -19.71 -11.10
CA ILE A 65 5.01 -19.39 -9.74
C ILE A 65 5.93 -18.34 -9.10
N ALA A 66 7.26 -18.50 -9.22
CA ALA A 66 8.21 -17.53 -8.69
C ALA A 66 8.00 -16.15 -9.32
N TYR A 67 7.81 -16.08 -10.63
CA TYR A 67 7.51 -14.84 -11.34
C TYR A 67 6.21 -14.20 -10.87
N ARG A 68 5.13 -14.98 -10.76
CA ARG A 68 3.81 -14.51 -10.30
C ARG A 68 3.86 -13.99 -8.86
N LEU A 69 4.53 -14.69 -7.95
CA LEU A 69 4.75 -14.22 -6.58
C LEU A 69 5.60 -12.92 -6.54
N ALA A 70 6.63 -12.80 -7.38
CA ALA A 70 7.41 -11.56 -7.48
C ALA A 70 6.56 -10.38 -7.97
N GLN A 71 5.69 -10.60 -8.97
CA GLN A 71 4.74 -9.58 -9.42
C GLN A 71 3.79 -9.15 -8.30
N TYR A 72 3.27 -10.11 -7.53
CA TYR A 72 2.37 -9.81 -6.42
C TYR A 72 3.08 -9.07 -5.27
N SER A 73 4.33 -9.44 -4.95
CA SER A 73 5.16 -8.69 -3.99
C SER A 73 5.33 -7.22 -4.42
N PHE A 74 5.60 -6.98 -5.71
CA PHE A 74 5.68 -5.63 -6.26
C PHE A 74 4.34 -4.87 -6.15
N HIS A 75 3.21 -5.54 -6.40
CA HIS A 75 1.88 -4.96 -6.21
C HIS A 75 1.62 -4.58 -4.74
N ILE A 76 1.97 -5.44 -3.77
CA ILE A 76 1.87 -5.10 -2.34
C ILE A 76 2.74 -3.88 -2.02
N GLN A 77 3.97 -3.81 -2.55
CA GLN A 77 4.85 -2.66 -2.32
C GLN A 77 4.25 -1.35 -2.86
N ARG A 78 3.64 -1.36 -4.04
CA ARG A 78 2.91 -0.19 -4.57
C ARG A 78 1.73 0.18 -3.69
N THR A 79 0.98 -0.81 -3.20
CA THR A 79 -0.13 -0.59 -2.27
C THR A 79 0.36 0.09 -0.99
N ILE A 80 1.45 -0.38 -0.39
CA ILE A 80 2.09 0.24 0.79
C ILE A 80 2.46 1.70 0.49
N ASN A 81 3.11 1.96 -0.64
CA ASN A 81 3.54 3.31 -1.02
C ASN A 81 2.34 4.26 -1.15
N ARG A 82 1.24 3.81 -1.76
CA ARG A 82 0.00 4.58 -1.87
C ARG A 82 -0.59 4.90 -0.50
N GLU A 83 -0.61 3.93 0.42
CA GLU A 83 -1.08 4.15 1.79
C GLU A 83 -0.19 5.11 2.59
N ILE A 84 1.13 5.04 2.40
CA ILE A 84 2.06 6.00 3.02
C ILE A 84 1.83 7.41 2.48
N ALA A 85 1.63 7.56 1.17
CA ALA A 85 1.33 8.85 0.55
C ALA A 85 0.04 9.46 1.11
N ARG A 86 -1.03 8.65 1.22
CA ARG A 86 -2.31 9.05 1.82
C ARG A 86 -2.16 9.46 3.28
N TYR A 87 -1.38 8.70 4.06
CA TYR A 87 -1.08 9.01 5.46
C TYR A 87 -0.37 10.36 5.59
N ASN A 88 0.72 10.56 4.84
CA ASN A 88 1.52 11.78 4.88
C ASN A 88 0.68 13.00 4.46
N TRP A 89 -0.05 12.88 3.35
CA TRP A 89 -0.94 13.94 2.89
C TRP A 89 -1.98 14.32 3.96
N ALA A 90 -2.68 13.34 4.52
CA ALA A 90 -3.69 13.61 5.54
C ALA A 90 -3.08 14.23 6.80
N ASP A 91 -1.88 13.82 7.22
CA ASP A 91 -1.19 14.40 8.38
C ASP A 91 -0.82 15.87 8.16
N GLU A 92 -0.31 16.23 6.98
CA GLU A 92 0.00 17.62 6.64
C GLU A 92 -1.26 18.49 6.56
N VAL A 93 -2.30 18.04 5.86
CA VAL A 93 -3.55 18.81 5.75
C VAL A 93 -4.23 18.99 7.11
N ILE A 94 -4.15 18.00 8.02
CA ILE A 94 -4.63 18.16 9.40
C ILE A 94 -3.89 19.29 10.12
N LYS A 95 -2.55 19.33 10.01
CA LYS A 95 -1.74 20.38 10.64
C LYS A 95 -2.16 21.77 10.18
N GLU A 96 -2.33 21.95 8.87
CA GLU A 96 -2.80 23.20 8.28
C GLU A 96 -4.23 23.55 8.74
N THR A 97 -5.13 22.57 8.75
CA THR A 97 -6.55 22.77 9.10
C THR A 97 -6.74 23.25 10.53
N ILE A 98 -5.91 22.80 11.47
CA ILE A 98 -6.05 23.12 12.89
C ILE A 98 -5.12 24.24 13.36
N ALA A 99 -4.21 24.73 12.50
CA ALA A 99 -3.11 25.62 12.90
C ALA A 99 -3.59 26.86 13.66
N ASP A 100 -4.61 27.53 13.13
CA ASP A 100 -5.15 28.78 13.69
C ASP A 100 -5.88 28.58 15.02
N GLU A 101 -6.40 27.38 15.25
CA GLU A 101 -7.18 27.06 16.45
C GLU A 101 -6.32 26.46 17.58
N LEU A 102 -5.09 26.03 17.31
CA LEU A 102 -4.23 25.36 18.30
C LEU A 102 -4.04 26.18 19.58
N ASN A 103 -3.95 27.50 19.46
CA ASN A 103 -3.75 28.39 20.60
C ASN A 103 -5.02 28.54 21.48
N ASN A 104 -6.19 28.13 20.98
CA ASN A 104 -7.44 28.17 21.72
C ASN A 104 -7.58 27.00 22.72
N TYR A 105 -6.77 25.94 22.57
CA TYR A 105 -6.84 24.74 23.39
C TYR A 105 -5.75 24.70 24.47
N LYS A 106 -6.13 24.26 25.68
CA LYS A 106 -5.20 24.07 26.80
C LYS A 106 -4.40 22.78 26.61
N GLY A 107 -3.12 22.77 26.98
CA GLY A 107 -2.27 21.57 26.89
C GLY A 107 -0.80 21.93 26.95
N TYR A 108 0.03 21.00 27.41
CA TYR A 108 1.47 21.22 27.60
C TYR A 108 2.25 21.08 26.29
N GLY A 109 1.72 20.32 25.32
CA GLY A 109 2.39 20.06 24.05
C GLY A 109 1.45 20.08 22.85
N TYR A 110 2.07 20.09 21.66
CA TYR A 110 1.37 20.08 20.37
C TYR A 110 0.36 18.93 20.28
N VAL A 111 0.71 17.72 20.72
CA VAL A 111 -0.13 16.51 20.60
C VAL A 111 -1.49 16.67 21.32
N GLU A 112 -1.49 17.19 22.55
CA GLU A 112 -2.72 17.36 23.34
C GLU A 112 -3.62 18.45 22.75
N LYS A 113 -3.03 19.55 22.29
CA LYS A 113 -3.75 20.66 21.65
C LYS A 113 -4.31 20.24 20.30
N ALA A 114 -3.52 19.54 19.49
CA ALA A 114 -3.93 19.02 18.19
C ALA A 114 -5.06 17.99 18.35
N GLY A 115 -4.98 17.11 19.34
CA GLY A 115 -6.05 16.16 19.64
C GLY A 115 -7.39 16.84 19.96
N GLN A 116 -7.37 17.93 20.72
CA GLN A 116 -8.58 18.72 20.99
C GLN A 116 -9.09 19.45 19.74
N ALA A 117 -8.20 20.11 19.00
CA ALA A 117 -8.58 20.82 17.77
C ALA A 117 -9.19 19.87 16.73
N ILE A 118 -8.57 18.70 16.51
CA ILE A 118 -9.12 17.66 15.64
C ILE A 118 -10.50 17.21 16.11
N LYS A 119 -10.72 17.04 17.42
CA LYS A 119 -12.00 16.61 17.97
C LYS A 119 -13.12 17.65 17.74
N HIS A 120 -12.79 18.92 17.60
CA HIS A 120 -13.78 20.00 17.43
C HIS A 120 -13.90 20.54 16.00
N ASN A 121 -13.18 19.95 15.03
CA ASN A 121 -13.19 20.35 13.63
C ASN A 121 -13.58 19.17 12.71
N ASP A 122 -14.75 19.23 12.09
CA ASP A 122 -15.31 18.13 11.28
C ASP A 122 -14.42 17.71 10.10
N LYS A 123 -13.76 18.69 9.44
CA LYS A 123 -12.81 18.41 8.35
C LYS A 123 -11.59 17.66 8.89
N ALA A 124 -11.01 18.13 9.99
CA ALA A 124 -9.86 17.49 10.63
C ALA A 124 -10.19 16.08 11.13
N GLN A 125 -11.40 15.85 11.67
CA GLN A 125 -11.86 14.50 12.04
C GLN A 125 -11.93 13.56 10.82
N SER A 126 -12.49 14.05 9.71
CA SER A 126 -12.59 13.29 8.47
C SER A 126 -11.21 12.90 7.93
N LEU A 127 -10.28 13.85 7.89
CA LEU A 127 -8.88 13.60 7.50
C LEU A 127 -8.18 12.65 8.47
N ASN A 128 -8.43 12.77 9.78
CA ASN A 128 -7.82 11.88 10.78
C ASN A 128 -8.28 10.43 10.61
N LYS A 129 -9.53 10.18 10.21
CA LYS A 129 -10.00 8.82 9.86
C LYS A 129 -9.23 8.25 8.67
N ILE A 130 -8.98 9.07 7.65
CA ILE A 130 -8.16 8.68 6.48
C ILE A 130 -6.74 8.35 6.94
N LYS A 131 -6.11 9.25 7.70
CA LYS A 131 -4.74 9.07 8.24
C LYS A 131 -4.60 7.75 8.99
N VAL A 132 -5.47 7.53 9.98
CA VAL A 132 -5.44 6.32 10.80
C VAL A 132 -5.64 5.08 9.94
N TYR A 133 -6.64 5.07 9.06
CA TYR A 133 -6.91 3.90 8.23
C TYR A 133 -5.77 3.58 7.27
N ALA A 134 -5.18 4.60 6.64
CA ALA A 134 -4.03 4.44 5.76
C ALA A 134 -2.82 3.85 6.50
N LYS A 135 -2.51 4.37 7.69
CA LYS A 135 -1.44 3.84 8.54
C LYS A 135 -1.65 2.38 8.90
N GLN A 136 -2.86 2.01 9.30
CA GLN A 136 -3.18 0.62 9.66
C GLN A 136 -3.02 -0.31 8.46
N ARG A 137 -3.40 0.12 7.25
CA ARG A 137 -3.21 -0.67 6.03
C ARG A 137 -1.74 -0.83 5.66
N SER A 138 -0.95 0.26 5.67
CA SER A 138 0.48 0.18 5.41
C SER A 138 1.16 -0.75 6.41
N ASP A 139 0.87 -0.62 7.71
CA ASP A 139 1.49 -1.41 8.77
C ASP A 139 1.20 -2.91 8.64
N ARG A 140 -0.02 -3.28 8.26
CA ARG A 140 -0.38 -4.68 8.01
C ARG A 140 0.35 -5.27 6.81
N LEU A 141 0.70 -4.45 5.82
CA LEU A 141 1.34 -4.90 4.58
C LEU A 141 2.88 -4.84 4.64
N SER A 142 3.48 -4.01 5.48
CA SER A 142 4.92 -3.67 5.49
C SER A 142 5.88 -4.87 5.40
N TYR A 143 5.56 -5.99 6.06
CA TYR A 143 6.40 -7.20 6.01
C TYR A 143 5.93 -8.25 5.00
N LEU A 144 4.71 -8.12 4.47
CA LEU A 144 4.13 -9.07 3.53
C LEU A 144 4.78 -8.97 2.15
N ALA A 145 5.11 -7.76 1.68
CA ALA A 145 5.80 -7.59 0.39
C ALA A 145 7.12 -8.38 0.35
N ASN A 146 7.93 -8.26 1.41
CA ASN A 146 9.19 -8.99 1.55
C ASN A 146 8.96 -10.49 1.79
N GLY A 147 7.95 -10.86 2.59
CA GLY A 147 7.59 -12.27 2.80
C GLY A 147 7.24 -13.00 1.51
N VAL A 148 6.41 -12.38 0.65
CA VAL A 148 6.06 -12.93 -0.65
C VAL A 148 7.26 -12.98 -1.60
N LYS A 149 8.14 -11.96 -1.56
CA LYS A 149 9.38 -11.97 -2.34
C LYS A 149 10.32 -13.11 -1.93
N ASN A 150 10.44 -13.38 -0.63
CA ASN A 150 11.24 -14.49 -0.12
C ASN A 150 10.68 -15.84 -0.60
N LEU A 151 9.35 -16.02 -0.60
CA LEU A 151 8.73 -17.22 -1.16
C LEU A 151 9.05 -17.39 -2.65
N SER A 152 8.97 -16.30 -3.43
CA SER A 152 9.38 -16.29 -4.84
C SER A 152 10.83 -16.77 -5.02
N ASP A 153 11.76 -16.25 -4.21
CA ASP A 153 13.18 -16.61 -4.31
C ASP A 153 13.46 -18.07 -3.90
N ILE A 154 12.72 -18.59 -2.92
CA ILE A 154 12.78 -20.00 -2.52
C ILE A 154 12.33 -20.91 -3.67
N ILE A 155 11.17 -20.61 -4.29
CA ILE A 155 10.66 -21.40 -5.43
C ILE A 155 11.65 -21.34 -6.61
N LEU A 156 12.26 -20.19 -6.87
CA LEU A 156 13.28 -20.05 -7.90
C LEU A 156 14.55 -20.87 -7.58
N SER A 157 14.91 -21.03 -6.30
CA SER A 157 16.00 -21.91 -5.88
C SER A 157 15.67 -23.40 -6.11
N VAL A 158 14.42 -23.80 -5.83
CA VAL A 158 13.92 -25.14 -6.13
C VAL A 158 13.97 -25.42 -7.62
N GLN A 159 13.55 -24.46 -8.45
CA GLN A 159 13.65 -24.55 -9.92
C GLN A 159 15.08 -24.85 -10.37
N LYS A 160 16.05 -24.07 -9.90
CA LYS A 160 17.48 -24.26 -10.24
C LYS A 160 17.99 -25.64 -9.84
N THR A 161 17.51 -26.15 -8.71
CA THR A 161 17.87 -27.49 -8.23
C THR A 161 17.33 -28.58 -9.15
N LYS A 162 16.05 -28.49 -9.54
CA LYS A 162 15.40 -29.46 -10.44
C LYS A 162 16.07 -29.51 -11.83
N VAL A 163 16.37 -28.35 -12.42
CA VAL A 163 17.09 -28.27 -13.71
C VAL A 163 18.45 -28.97 -13.64
N LYS A 164 19.22 -28.75 -12.56
CA LYS A 164 20.54 -29.38 -12.38
C LYS A 164 20.49 -30.91 -12.29
N HIS A 165 19.39 -31.47 -11.76
CA HIS A 165 19.24 -32.90 -11.55
C HIS A 165 18.47 -33.60 -12.68
N GLY A 166 18.10 -32.87 -13.76
CA GLY A 166 17.41 -33.44 -14.92
C GLY A 166 16.03 -34.03 -14.61
N SER A 167 15.36 -33.50 -13.58
CA SER A 167 14.01 -33.90 -13.16
C SER A 167 12.94 -32.93 -13.64
#